data_AF-A0A3P3RJB4-F1
#
_entry.id   AF-A0A3P3RJB4-F1
#
_cell.length_a   1.000
_cell.length_b   1.000
_cell.length_c   1.000
_cell.angle_alpha   90.00
_cell.angle_beta   90.00
_cell.angle_gamma   90.00
#
_symmetry.space_group_name_H-M   'P 1'
#
loop_
_entity.id
_entity.type
_entity.pdbx_description
1 polymer ?
#
loop_
_entity_poly.entity_id
_entity_poly.type
_entity_poly.pdbx_seq_one_letter_code
_entity_poly.pdbx_strand_id
1 'polypeptide(L)'
;MVRSMTDHDCRRTVRSAALRSLTERRKPPTPKAVRTITLQALYTHHPHVALEDVLELRVLLEGPRRETPIDEQVDTVLETALNELTKWNMVSPVSV
;
A
#
# COMPACT_ATOMS: atom_id res chain seq x y z
N MET A 1 23.43 1.75 14.88
CA MET A 1 22.37 2.78 14.79
C MET A 1 21.38 2.34 13.74
N VAL A 2 20.24 1.76 14.14
CA VAL A 2 19.14 1.50 13.21
C VAL A 2 18.45 2.84 13.01
N ARG A 3 18.58 3.46 11.83
CA ARG A 3 17.81 4.65 11.51
C ARG A 3 16.34 4.27 11.59
N SER A 4 15.61 4.82 12.55
CA SER A 4 14.15 4.75 12.55
C SER A 4 13.67 5.35 11.24
N MET A 5 13.18 4.50 10.34
CA MET A 5 12.63 4.92 9.07
C MET A 5 11.35 5.68 9.37
N THR A 6 11.24 6.94 8.93
CA THR A 6 10.02 7.72 9.14
C THR A 6 8.89 7.17 8.25
N ASP A 7 7.63 7.41 8.61
CA ASP A 7 6.48 7.03 7.76
C ASP A 7 6.61 7.59 6.33
N HIS A 8 7.24 8.76 6.20
CA HIS A 8 7.56 9.37 4.91
C HIS A 8 8.54 8.53 4.08
N ASP A 9 9.62 8.05 4.71
CA ASP A 9 10.61 7.17 4.06
C ASP A 9 10.01 5.81 3.71
N CYS A 10 9.12 5.30 4.57
CA CYS A 10 8.39 4.07 4.34
C CYS A 10 7.48 4.19 3.11
N ARG A 11 6.65 5.24 3.04
CA ARG A 11 5.77 5.51 1.90
C ARG A 11 6.55 5.58 0.59
N ARG A 12 7.69 6.29 0.57
CA ARG A 12 8.54 6.39 -0.61
C ARG A 12 9.09 5.02 -1.04
N THR A 13 9.49 4.20 -0.08
CA THR A 13 10.02 2.85 -0.32
C THR A 13 8.95 1.94 -0.91
N VAL A 14 7.76 1.91 -0.30
CA VAL A 14 6.60 1.14 -0.78
C VAL A 14 6.21 1.54 -2.20
N ARG A 15 6.07 2.85 -2.46
CA ARG A 15 5.76 3.38 -3.79
C ARG A 15 6.77 2.94 -4.83
N SER A 16 8.06 3.07 -4.52
CA SER A 16 9.15 2.71 -5.44
C SER A 16 9.18 1.21 -5.74
N ALA A 17 8.96 0.37 -4.74
CA ALA A 17 8.90 -1.08 -4.90
C ALA A 17 7.69 -1.52 -5.72
N ALA A 18 6.52 -0.93 -5.48
CA ALA A 18 5.29 -1.20 -6.22
C ALA A 18 5.44 -0.80 -7.70
N LEU A 19 5.93 0.42 -7.97
CA LEU A 19 6.17 0.92 -9.32
C LEU A 19 7.13 0.03 -10.09
N ARG A 20 8.28 -0.32 -9.50
CA ARG A 20 9.25 -1.23 -10.12
C ARG A 20 8.59 -2.53 -10.53
N SER A 21 7.91 -3.19 -9.59
CA SER A 21 7.22 -4.47 -9.81
C SER A 21 6.12 -4.41 -10.87
N LEU A 22 5.48 -3.25 -11.04
CA LEU A 22 4.45 -3.03 -12.06
C LEU A 22 5.06 -2.75 -13.44
N THR A 23 6.14 -1.97 -13.50
CA THR A 23 6.81 -1.58 -14.76
C THR A 23 7.63 -2.71 -15.38
N GLU A 24 8.13 -3.65 -14.58
CA GLU A 24 8.87 -4.83 -15.08
C GLU A 24 7.95 -5.87 -15.75
N ARG A 25 6.63 -5.67 -15.70
CA ARG A 25 5.65 -6.59 -16.31
C ARG A 25 5.55 -6.38 -17.81
N ARG A 26 5.55 -7.49 -18.55
CA ARG A 26 5.38 -7.51 -20.01
C ARG A 26 4.00 -7.03 -20.50
N LYS A 27 2.99 -6.98 -19.63
CA LYS A 27 1.62 -6.56 -19.96
C LYS A 27 1.23 -5.36 -19.10
N PRO A 28 0.45 -4.41 -19.63
CA PRO A 28 -0.13 -3.33 -18.83
C PRO A 28 -0.87 -3.91 -17.63
N PRO A 29 -0.56 -3.47 -16.41
CA PRO A 29 -1.19 -4.00 -15.22
C PRO A 29 -2.67 -3.61 -15.18
N THR A 30 -3.50 -4.55 -14.76
CA THR A 30 -4.91 -4.28 -14.48
C THR A 30 -5.04 -3.50 -13.16
N PRO A 31 -6.14 -2.77 -12.93
CA PRO A 31 -6.42 -2.15 -11.64
C PRO A 31 -6.26 -3.11 -10.45
N LYS A 32 -6.75 -4.34 -10.59
CA LYS A 32 -6.59 -5.41 -9.58
C LYS A 32 -5.12 -5.75 -9.33
N ALA A 33 -4.29 -5.77 -10.37
CA ALA A 33 -2.87 -6.02 -10.25
C ALA A 33 -2.15 -4.86 -9.56
N VAL A 34 -2.48 -3.61 -9.90
CA VAL A 34 -1.95 -2.41 -9.21
C VAL A 34 -2.27 -2.49 -7.72
N ARG A 35 -3.55 -2.69 -7.36
CA ARG A 35 -3.95 -2.84 -5.95
C ARG A 35 -3.17 -3.94 -5.22
N THR A 36 -3.11 -5.13 -5.81
CA THR A 36 -2.46 -6.29 -5.20
C THR A 36 -0.97 -6.05 -4.99
N ILE A 37 -0.27 -5.49 -5.97
CA ILE A 37 1.17 -5.24 -5.89
C ILE A 37 1.48 -4.13 -4.90
N THR A 38 0.72 -3.04 -4.90
CA THR A 38 0.91 -1.95 -3.94
C THR A 38 0.72 -2.43 -2.51
N LEU A 39 -0.32 -3.22 -2.25
CA LEU A 39 -0.57 -3.80 -0.93
C LEU A 39 0.51 -4.82 -0.51
N GLN A 40 1.03 -5.60 -1.45
CA GLN A 40 2.15 -6.51 -1.17
C GLN A 40 3.44 -5.75 -0.84
N ALA A 41 3.70 -4.65 -1.53
CA ALA A 41 4.82 -3.77 -1.21
C ALA A 41 4.64 -3.11 0.17
N LEU A 42 3.40 -2.73 0.53
CA LEU A 42 3.07 -2.20 1.85
C LEU A 42 3.39 -3.21 2.95
N TYR A 43 2.92 -4.46 2.82
CA TYR A 43 3.24 -5.54 3.75
C TYR A 43 4.76 -5.77 3.89
N THR A 44 5.49 -5.72 2.78
CA THR A 44 6.92 -6.07 2.76
C THR A 44 7.80 -4.98 3.38
N HIS A 45 7.42 -3.71 3.24
CA HIS A 45 8.28 -2.57 3.58
C HIS A 45 7.78 -1.72 4.74
N HIS A 46 6.53 -1.88 5.17
CA HIS A 46 5.98 -1.14 6.30
C HIS A 46 6.11 -1.95 7.60
N PRO A 47 6.92 -1.49 8.58
CA PRO A 47 7.32 -2.29 9.74
C PRO A 47 6.17 -2.63 10.71
N HIS A 48 5.04 -1.93 10.58
CA HIS A 48 3.88 -2.07 11.46
C HIS A 48 2.63 -2.61 10.77
N VAL A 49 2.71 -3.03 9.51
CA VAL A 49 1.56 -3.59 8.78
C VAL A 49 1.60 -5.11 8.87
N ALA A 50 0.56 -5.70 9.44
CA ALA A 50 0.40 -7.15 9.51
C ALA A 50 -0.16 -7.71 8.19
N LEU A 51 -0.06 -9.03 8.02
CA LEU A 51 -0.62 -9.68 6.83
C LEU A 51 -2.15 -9.60 6.85
N GLU A 52 -2.74 -9.72 8.03
CA GLU A 52 -4.17 -9.64 8.30
C GLU A 52 -4.73 -8.29 7.82
N ASP A 53 -4.05 -7.19 8.19
CA ASP A 53 -4.41 -5.84 7.75
C ASP A 53 -4.44 -5.74 6.22
N VAL A 54 -3.42 -6.30 5.56
CA VAL A 54 -3.30 -6.28 4.09
C VAL A 54 -4.39 -7.10 3.41
N LEU A 55 -4.78 -8.23 4.00
CA LEU A 55 -5.88 -9.05 3.50
C LEU A 55 -7.22 -8.32 3.65
N GLU A 56 -7.45 -7.65 4.77
CA GLU A 56 -8.65 -6.83 5.00
C GLU A 56 -8.70 -5.63 4.04
N LEU A 57 -7.60 -4.90 3.90
CA LEU A 57 -7.46 -3.82 2.91
C LEU A 57 -7.73 -4.30 1.49
N ARG A 58 -7.32 -5.51 1.13
CA ARG A 58 -7.55 -6.06 -0.22
C ARG A 58 -9.03 -6.31 -0.52
N VAL A 59 -9.83 -6.57 0.53
CA VAL A 59 -11.29 -6.73 0.45
C VAL A 59 -11.98 -5.37 0.41
N LEU A 60 -11.55 -4.43 1.24
CA LEU A 60 -12.17 -3.11 1.38
C LEU A 60 -11.86 -2.16 0.23
N LEU A 61 -10.62 -2.15 -0.25
CA LEU A 61 -10.19 -1.20 -1.27
C LEU A 61 -10.71 -1.62 -2.65
N GLU A 62 -11.43 -0.73 -3.31
CA GLU A 62 -11.72 -0.87 -4.73
C GLU A 62 -10.43 -0.79 -5.57
N GLY A 63 -10.45 -1.34 -6.78
CA GLY A 63 -9.33 -1.17 -7.71
C GLY A 63 -9.26 0.29 -8.19
N PRO A 64 -8.05 0.84 -8.42
CA PRO A 64 -7.91 2.19 -8.96
C PRO A 64 -8.54 2.32 -10.36
N ARG A 65 -8.86 3.53 -10.78
CA ARG A 65 -9.40 3.79 -12.13
C ARG A 65 -8.35 3.41 -13.18
N ARG A 66 -8.77 2.69 -14.23
CA ARG A 66 -7.86 2.21 -15.27
C ARG A 66 -7.26 3.34 -16.12
N GLU A 67 -7.94 4.47 -16.20
CA GLU A 67 -7.63 5.58 -17.10
C GLU A 67 -6.54 6.52 -16.56
N THR A 68 -6.17 6.41 -15.28
CA THR A 68 -5.11 7.24 -14.70
C THR A 68 -3.72 6.65 -14.91
N PRO A 69 -2.66 7.48 -14.92
CA PRO A 69 -1.28 7.02 -14.91
C PRO A 69 -0.99 6.03 -13.78
N ILE A 70 -0.09 5.08 -14.03
CA ILE A 70 0.16 3.99 -13.08
C ILE A 70 0.71 4.47 -11.74
N ASP A 71 1.51 5.52 -11.77
CA ASP A 71 2.06 6.18 -10.59
C ASP A 71 0.97 6.84 -9.75
N GLU A 72 0.01 7.51 -10.37
CA GLU A 72 -1.18 8.04 -9.69
C GLU A 72 -2.08 6.92 -9.15
N GLN A 73 -2.20 5.79 -9.87
CA GLN A 73 -2.95 4.63 -9.38
C GLN A 73 -2.29 4.02 -8.14
N VAL A 74 -0.96 3.89 -8.13
CA VAL A 74 -0.21 3.41 -6.95
C VAL A 74 -0.37 4.38 -5.78
N ASP A 75 -0.26 5.68 -6.03
CA ASP A 75 -0.41 6.71 -4.99
C ASP A 75 -1.81 6.70 -4.37
N THR A 76 -2.86 6.59 -5.19
CA THR A 76 -4.25 6.47 -4.72
C THR A 76 -4.45 5.24 -3.83
N VAL A 77 -3.97 4.07 -4.26
CA VAL A 77 -4.10 2.84 -3.46
C VAL A 77 -3.34 2.96 -2.14
N LEU A 78 -2.12 3.49 -2.19
CA LEU A 78 -1.27 3.63 -1.02
C LEU A 78 -1.83 4.63 -0.01
N GLU A 79 -2.33 5.77 -0.49
CA GLU A 79 -2.98 6.78 0.35
C GLU A 79 -4.23 6.23 1.02
N THR A 80 -5.10 5.55 0.26
CA THR A 80 -6.32 4.97 0.82
C THR A 80 -5.99 3.88 1.85
N ALA A 81 -5.03 3.01 1.55
CA ALA A 81 -4.58 1.97 2.47
C ALA A 81 -4.06 2.54 3.80
N LEU A 82 -3.18 3.56 3.73
CA LEU A 82 -2.63 4.20 4.92
C LEU A 82 -3.71 4.95 5.73
N ASN A 83 -4.69 5.55 5.06
CA ASN A 83 -5.83 6.19 5.71
C ASN A 83 -6.70 5.18 6.47
N GLU A 84 -7.01 4.02 5.88
CA GLU A 84 -7.75 2.97 6.57
C GLU A 84 -6.98 2.39 7.76
N LEU A 85 -5.68 2.11 7.59
CA LEU A 85 -4.81 1.68 8.70
C LEU A 85 -4.79 2.70 9.85
N THR A 86 -4.73 4.00 9.51
CA THR A 86 -4.78 5.07 10.50
C THR A 86 -6.10 5.06 11.26
N LYS A 87 -7.24 4.86 10.57
CA LYS A 87 -8.55 4.73 11.21
C LYS A 87 -8.61 3.53 12.15
N TRP A 88 -8.10 2.37 11.75
CA TRP A 88 -8.09 1.18 12.61
C TRP A 88 -7.25 1.40 13.87
N ASN A 89 -6.09 2.04 13.72
CA ASN A 89 -5.24 2.40 14.86
C ASN A 89 -5.89 3.45 15.78
N MET A 90 -6.74 4.32 15.25
CA MET A 90 -7.53 5.27 16.06
C MET A 90 -8.74 4.61 16.76
N VAL A 91 -9.27 3.52 16.18
CA VAL A 91 -10.45 2.80 16.70
C VAL A 91 -10.06 1.68 17.67
N SER A 92 -8.77 1.36 17.81
CA SER A 92 -8.26 0.48 18.85
C SER A 92 -7.88 1.31 20.09
N PRO A 93 -8.78 1.55 21.07
CA PRO A 93 -8.29 1.82 22.40
C PRO A 93 -7.56 0.55 22.83
N VAL A 94 -6.29 0.69 23.17
CA VAL A 94 -5.60 -0.31 23.98
C VAL A 94 -6.41 -0.41 25.27
N SER A 95 -7.35 -1.33 25.33
CA SER A 95 -8.02 -1.75 26.56
C SER A 95 -6.96 -2.49 27.37
N VAL A 96 -6.29 -1.73 28.23
CA VAL A 96 -5.51 -2.23 29.37
C VAL A 96 -6.45 -2.86 30.38
#